data_AF-A0AAV4FRU7-F1
#
_entry.id   AF-A0AAV4FRU7-F1
#
_cell.length_a   1.000
_cell.length_b   1.000
_cell.length_c   1.000
_cell.angle_alpha   90.00
_cell.angle_beta   90.00
_cell.angle_gamma   90.00
#
_symmetry.space_group_name_H-M   'P 1'
#
loop_
_entity.id
_entity.type
_entity.pdbx_description
1 polymer ?
#
loop_
_entity_poly.entity_id
_entity_poly.type
_entity_poly.pdbx_seq_one_letter_code
_entity_poly.pdbx_strand_id
1 'polypeptide(L)'
;MEQHHMIGYQTRDVTCLQSKGVVASLKSCLDALRDTAVPRAQACVMPQDCEVSEWSGFSHLNDSCLKPDGTVRYGFKVRSRQILQFPLGDGRPCPPALTDYLQQTDMELRDLKYCQRAKWIESDWSPCRPVPGHNNCATGMQTRTAICVEMDGTRLFLL
;
A
#
# COMPACT_ATOMS: atom_id res chain seq x y z
N MET A 1 -29.94 2.75 -7.27
CA MET A 1 -29.33 1.68 -6.45
C MET A 1 -29.74 0.37 -7.10
N GLU A 2 -28.88 -0.19 -7.95
CA GLU A 2 -29.13 -1.51 -8.52
C GLU A 2 -28.96 -2.56 -7.42
N GLN A 3 -29.97 -3.39 -7.24
CA GLN A 3 -29.99 -4.43 -6.22
C GLN A 3 -29.39 -5.70 -6.82
N HIS A 4 -28.07 -5.83 -6.71
CA HIS A 4 -27.38 -7.07 -7.06
C HIS A 4 -27.80 -8.15 -6.06
N HIS A 5 -28.56 -9.14 -6.53
CA HIS A 5 -28.98 -10.26 -5.71
C HIS A 5 -27.76 -11.14 -5.42
N MET A 6 -27.20 -11.01 -4.22
CA MET A 6 -25.99 -11.75 -3.78
C MET A 6 -26.24 -13.24 -3.56
N ILE A 7 -27.50 -13.65 -3.47
CA ILE A 7 -27.92 -15.03 -3.20
C ILE A 7 -28.70 -15.55 -4.41
N GLY A 8 -28.18 -16.62 -5.01
CA GLY A 8 -28.83 -17.42 -6.04
C GLY A 8 -29.17 -18.82 -5.52
N TYR A 9 -29.58 -19.70 -6.44
CA TYR A 9 -29.87 -21.10 -6.12
C TYR A 9 -29.22 -22.04 -7.12
N GLN A 10 -28.60 -23.10 -6.62
CA GLN A 10 -28.17 -24.24 -7.41
C GLN A 10 -29.17 -25.36 -7.26
N THR A 11 -29.55 -26.00 -8.36
CA THR A 11 -30.48 -27.13 -8.37
C THR A 11 -29.79 -28.41 -8.82
N ARG A 12 -30.33 -29.54 -8.40
CA ARG A 12 -29.94 -30.87 -8.89
C ARG A 12 -31.16 -31.74 -9.10
N ASP A 13 -31.10 -32.56 -10.14
CA ASP A 13 -32.08 -33.61 -10.35
C ASP A 13 -31.79 -34.79 -9.43
N VAL A 14 -32.84 -35.30 -8.80
CA VAL A 14 -32.77 -36.45 -7.89
C VAL A 14 -33.71 -37.52 -8.40
N THR A 15 -33.17 -38.70 -8.68
CA THR A 15 -33.90 -39.86 -9.15
C THR A 15 -33.95 -40.93 -8.06
N CYS A 16 -35.13 -41.48 -7.80
CA CYS A 16 -35.30 -42.60 -6.89
C CYS A 16 -35.15 -43.91 -7.66
N LEU A 17 -34.23 -44.77 -7.22
CA LEU A 17 -34.02 -46.10 -7.78
C LEU A 17 -34.40 -47.16 -6.74
N GLN A 18 -35.18 -48.15 -7.16
CA GLN A 18 -35.44 -49.34 -6.37
C GLN A 18 -34.24 -50.30 -6.40
N SER A 19 -34.26 -51.33 -5.54
CA SER A 19 -33.18 -52.33 -5.40
C SER A 19 -32.76 -53.04 -6.69
N LYS A 20 -33.62 -53.02 -7.73
CA LYS A 20 -33.33 -53.59 -9.06
C LYS A 20 -32.91 -52.54 -10.11
N GLY A 21 -32.61 -51.30 -9.70
CA GLY A 21 -32.25 -50.20 -10.61
C GLY A 21 -33.44 -49.60 -11.38
N VAL A 22 -34.68 -49.95 -11.00
CA VAL A 22 -35.89 -49.42 -11.63
C VAL A 22 -36.19 -48.03 -11.07
N VAL A 23 -36.43 -47.06 -11.96
CA VAL A 23 -36.84 -45.70 -11.60
C VAL A 23 -38.22 -45.75 -10.94
N ALA A 24 -38.31 -45.17 -9.74
CA ALA A 24 -39.53 -45.13 -8.94
C ALA A 24 -39.91 -43.69 -8.59
N SER A 25 -41.10 -43.54 -7.99
CA SER A 25 -41.54 -42.24 -7.49
C SER A 25 -40.60 -41.75 -6.39
N LEU A 26 -40.28 -40.46 -6.40
CA LEU A 26 -39.41 -39.89 -5.36
C LEU A 26 -39.99 -40.04 -3.95
N LYS A 27 -41.33 -40.05 -3.85
CA LYS A 27 -42.08 -40.23 -2.60
C LYS A 27 -41.74 -41.57 -1.94
N SER A 28 -41.60 -42.63 -2.74
CA SER A 28 -41.19 -43.95 -2.25
C SER A 28 -39.84 -43.94 -1.54
N CYS A 29 -38.87 -43.18 -2.06
CA CYS A 29 -37.58 -42.99 -1.39
C CYS A 29 -37.70 -42.09 -0.15
N LEU A 30 -38.46 -41.00 -0.21
CA LEU A 30 -38.65 -40.07 0.92
C LEU A 30 -39.32 -40.77 2.12
N ASP A 31 -40.36 -41.56 1.86
CA ASP A 31 -41.09 -42.31 2.89
C ASP A 31 -40.20 -43.40 3.54
N ALA A 32 -39.29 -44.01 2.76
CA ALA A 32 -38.34 -44.99 3.24
C ALA A 32 -37.15 -44.38 4.03
N LEU A 33 -36.77 -43.13 3.71
CA LEU A 33 -35.58 -42.45 4.25
C LEU A 33 -35.83 -41.65 5.55
N ARG A 34 -37.06 -41.67 6.10
CA ARG A 34 -37.46 -41.08 7.41
C ARG A 34 -36.59 -39.87 7.83
N ASP A 35 -36.78 -38.73 7.16
CA ASP A 35 -36.12 -37.43 7.39
C ASP A 35 -34.81 -37.12 6.64
N THR A 36 -34.21 -38.05 5.89
CA THR A 36 -33.08 -37.71 5.00
C THR A 36 -33.56 -37.36 3.57
N ALA A 37 -34.35 -36.29 3.47
CA ALA A 37 -34.73 -35.75 2.16
C ALA A 37 -33.53 -35.03 1.54
N VAL A 38 -33.06 -35.53 0.39
CA VAL A 38 -31.98 -34.88 -0.37
C VAL A 38 -32.50 -33.53 -0.92
N PRO A 39 -31.93 -32.37 -0.51
CA PRO A 39 -32.39 -31.08 -1.02
C PRO A 39 -32.16 -30.99 -2.53
N ARG A 40 -33.21 -30.64 -3.28
CA ARG A 40 -33.15 -30.44 -4.74
C ARG A 40 -32.60 -29.08 -5.14
N ALA A 41 -32.58 -28.14 -4.19
CA ALA A 41 -32.02 -26.82 -4.36
C ALA A 41 -31.26 -26.43 -3.09
N GLN A 42 -30.21 -25.64 -3.26
CA GLN A 42 -29.49 -25.00 -2.17
C GLN A 42 -29.18 -23.54 -2.54
N ALA A 43 -29.15 -22.67 -1.55
CA ALA A 43 -28.71 -21.29 -1.76
C ALA A 43 -27.22 -21.27 -2.10
N CYS A 44 -26.82 -20.37 -3.00
CA CYS A 44 -25.43 -20.16 -3.36
C CYS A 44 -25.12 -18.66 -3.44
N VAL A 45 -23.86 -18.29 -3.26
CA VAL A 45 -23.40 -16.92 -3.50
C VAL A 45 -23.24 -16.73 -5.00
N MET A 46 -23.90 -15.72 -5.56
CA MET A 46 -23.71 -15.37 -6.97
C MET A 46 -22.33 -14.74 -7.16
N PRO A 47 -21.51 -15.21 -8.11
CA PRO A 47 -20.21 -14.62 -8.38
C PRO A 47 -20.35 -13.14 -8.71
N GLN A 48 -19.55 -12.30 -8.04
CA GLN A 48 -19.40 -10.89 -8.38
C GLN A 48 -17.93 -10.59 -8.57
N ASP A 49 -17.61 -10.04 -9.72
CA ASP A 49 -16.25 -9.61 -10.01
C ASP A 49 -15.90 -8.39 -9.17
N CYS A 50 -14.61 -8.23 -8.89
CA CYS A 50 -14.12 -6.99 -8.32
C CYS A 50 -14.25 -5.85 -9.34
N GLU A 51 -14.78 -4.72 -8.88
CA GLU A 51 -14.81 -3.48 -9.63
C GLU A 51 -13.93 -2.45 -8.92
N VAL A 52 -13.13 -1.72 -9.70
CA VAL A 52 -12.28 -0.63 -9.22
C VAL A 52 -12.67 0.65 -9.93
N SER A 53 -12.43 1.78 -9.27
CA SER A 53 -12.62 3.09 -9.87
C SER A 53 -11.65 3.31 -11.02
N GLU A 54 -11.96 4.34 -11.83
CA GLU A 54 -10.95 4.96 -12.67
C GLU A 54 -9.76 5.44 -11.83
N TRP A 55 -8.61 5.55 -12.47
CA TRP A 55 -7.43 6.14 -11.85
C TRP A 55 -7.66 7.61 -11.55
N SER A 56 -7.15 8.07 -10.41
CA SER A 56 -6.96 9.49 -10.18
C SER A 56 -5.99 10.08 -11.23
N GLY A 57 -6.01 11.40 -11.36
CA GLY A 57 -4.88 12.11 -11.97
C GLY A 57 -3.58 11.84 -11.21
N PHE A 58 -2.45 11.98 -11.91
CA PHE A 58 -1.14 11.96 -11.25
C PHE A 58 -0.94 13.22 -10.39
N SER A 59 -0.47 13.01 -9.17
CA SER A 59 -0.12 14.06 -8.20
C SER A 59 1.37 13.98 -7.84
N HIS A 60 1.97 15.09 -7.41
CA HIS A 60 3.39 15.11 -7.02
C HIS A 60 3.58 14.41 -5.66
N LEU A 61 4.44 13.39 -5.61
CA LEU A 61 4.77 12.68 -4.37
C LEU A 61 6.03 13.28 -3.72
N ASN A 62 7.08 13.45 -4.54
CA ASN A 62 8.30 14.15 -4.16
C ASN A 62 8.87 14.85 -5.38
N ASP A 63 9.59 15.95 -5.13
CA ASP A 63 10.25 16.71 -6.17
C ASP A 63 11.61 16.11 -6.50
N SER A 64 11.99 16.27 -7.76
CA SER A 64 13.37 16.03 -8.17
C SER A 64 14.31 17.02 -7.49
N CYS A 65 15.52 16.59 -7.16
CA CYS A 65 16.48 17.42 -6.44
C CYS A 65 17.93 17.11 -6.83
N LEU A 66 18.83 18.08 -6.65
CA LEU A 66 20.25 17.96 -6.94
C LEU A 66 21.00 17.34 -5.73
N LYS A 67 21.82 16.32 -5.99
CA LYS A 67 22.68 15.72 -4.97
C LYS A 67 24.01 16.49 -4.85
N PRO A 68 24.75 16.32 -3.73
CA PRO A 68 26.03 17.00 -3.53
C PRO A 68 27.11 16.67 -4.58
N ASP A 69 27.00 15.52 -5.23
CA ASP A 69 27.89 15.06 -6.32
C ASP A 69 27.51 15.65 -7.70
N GLY A 70 26.51 16.54 -7.75
CA GLY A 70 26.01 17.14 -9.00
C GLY A 70 25.03 16.26 -9.78
N THR A 71 24.72 15.05 -9.30
CA THR A 71 23.74 14.16 -9.96
C THR A 71 22.31 14.48 -9.54
N VAL A 72 21.34 14.24 -10.42
CA VAL A 72 19.92 14.45 -10.10
C VAL A 72 19.34 13.21 -9.43
N ARG A 73 18.57 13.43 -8.37
CA ARG A 73 17.64 12.43 -7.84
C ARG A 73 16.25 12.76 -8.37
N TYR A 74 15.72 11.87 -9.20
CA TYR A 74 14.38 12.03 -9.76
C TYR A 74 13.31 11.83 -8.68
N GLY A 75 12.34 12.74 -8.68
CA GLY A 75 11.09 12.60 -7.96
C GLY A 75 10.11 11.67 -8.68
N PHE A 76 8.95 11.50 -8.06
CA PHE A 76 7.88 10.62 -8.52
C PHE A 76 6.55 11.34 -8.46
N LYS A 77 5.67 10.98 -9.39
CA LYS A 77 4.25 11.26 -9.34
C LYS A 77 3.50 9.99 -8.94
N VAL A 78 2.42 10.16 -8.21
CA VAL A 78 1.59 9.06 -7.73
C VAL A 78 0.15 9.25 -8.18
N ARG A 79 -0.50 8.15 -8.56
CA ARG A 79 -1.94 8.08 -8.76
C ARG A 79 -2.50 6.87 -8.02
N SER A 80 -3.78 6.93 -7.69
CA SER A 80 -4.47 5.86 -6.97
C SER A 80 -5.85 5.59 -7.55
N ARG A 81 -6.35 4.38 -7.34
CA ARG A 81 -7.74 3.99 -7.57
C ARG A 81 -8.24 3.19 -6.39
N GLN A 82 -9.56 3.10 -6.24
CA GLN A 82 -10.20 2.44 -5.10
C GLN A 82 -11.02 1.24 -5.55
N ILE A 83 -11.20 0.27 -4.66
CA ILE A 83 -12.12 -0.85 -4.88
C ILE A 83 -13.55 -0.33 -4.66
N LEU A 84 -14.39 -0.44 -5.68
CA LEU A 84 -15.82 -0.09 -5.63
C LEU A 84 -16.67 -1.29 -5.22
N GLN A 85 -16.29 -2.49 -5.68
CA GLN A 85 -16.94 -3.75 -5.35
C GLN A 85 -15.87 -4.80 -5.04
N PHE A 86 -15.98 -5.47 -3.90
CA PHE A 86 -15.10 -6.60 -3.57
C PHE A 86 -15.57 -7.87 -4.30
N PRO A 87 -14.64 -8.77 -4.66
CA PRO A 87 -15.00 -10.02 -5.30
C PRO A 87 -15.79 -10.89 -4.33
N LEU A 88 -16.84 -11.55 -4.83
CA LEU A 88 -17.69 -12.47 -4.07
C LEU A 88 -17.82 -13.81 -4.81
N GLY A 89 -17.88 -14.90 -4.04
CA GLY A 89 -17.92 -16.25 -4.58
C GLY A 89 -16.71 -16.53 -5.47
N ASP A 90 -16.97 -17.05 -6.66
CA ASP A 90 -15.95 -17.36 -7.67
C ASP A 90 -15.69 -16.19 -8.65
N GLY A 91 -16.04 -14.95 -8.24
CA GLY A 91 -15.80 -13.75 -9.03
C GLY A 91 -14.31 -13.42 -9.17
N ARG A 92 -13.97 -12.66 -10.22
CA ARG A 92 -12.58 -12.27 -10.50
C ARG A 92 -12.02 -11.38 -9.39
N PRO A 93 -10.82 -11.68 -8.86
CA PRO A 93 -10.22 -10.89 -7.79
C PRO A 93 -9.83 -9.49 -8.27
N CYS A 94 -9.70 -8.56 -7.32
CA CYS A 94 -9.24 -7.21 -7.63
C CYS A 94 -7.82 -7.22 -8.22
N PRO A 95 -7.53 -6.31 -9.15
CA PRO A 95 -6.16 -6.11 -9.60
C PRO A 95 -5.28 -5.69 -8.41
N PRO A 96 -4.05 -6.20 -8.30
CA PRO A 96 -3.18 -5.92 -7.15
C PRO A 96 -2.73 -4.46 -7.08
N ALA A 97 -2.62 -3.80 -8.24
CA ALA A 97 -2.20 -2.40 -8.34
C ALA A 97 -3.38 -1.46 -8.08
N LEU A 98 -3.41 -0.87 -6.89
CA LEU A 98 -4.30 0.24 -6.52
C LEU A 98 -3.57 1.59 -6.49
N THR A 99 -2.24 1.56 -6.60
CA THR A 99 -1.36 2.72 -6.63
C THR A 99 -0.34 2.51 -7.73
N ASP A 100 -0.02 3.59 -8.43
CA ASP A 100 0.95 3.59 -9.52
C ASP A 100 1.87 4.81 -9.40
N TYR A 101 3.13 4.60 -9.73
CA TYR A 101 4.20 5.58 -9.57
C TYR A 101 4.87 5.84 -10.91
N LEU A 102 5.01 7.11 -11.26
CA LEU A 102 5.69 7.55 -12.46
C LEU A 102 6.91 8.39 -12.07
N GLN A 103 8.09 7.99 -12.52
CA GLN A 103 9.30 8.80 -12.32
C GLN A 103 9.21 10.09 -13.14
N GLN A 104 9.61 11.21 -12.55
CA GLN A 104 9.68 12.50 -13.23
C GLN A 104 10.74 12.48 -14.33
N THR A 105 10.53 13.29 -15.36
CA THR A 105 11.41 13.33 -16.56
C THR A 105 12.31 14.56 -16.57
N ASP A 106 13.36 14.55 -17.40
CA ASP A 106 14.30 15.67 -17.54
C ASP A 106 13.62 16.99 -17.93
N MET A 107 12.50 16.94 -18.65
CA MET A 107 11.72 18.12 -19.03
C MET A 107 11.09 18.87 -17.84
N GLU A 108 11.01 18.22 -16.68
CA GLU A 108 10.40 18.73 -15.45
C GLU A 108 11.44 19.28 -14.46
N LEU A 109 12.73 19.26 -14.81
CA LEU A 109 13.87 19.58 -13.93
C LEU A 109 14.25 21.08 -13.89
N ARG A 110 13.29 22.00 -13.96
CA ARG A 110 13.60 23.44 -13.84
C ARG A 110 13.83 23.82 -12.37
N ASP A 111 14.88 24.61 -12.11
CA ASP A 111 15.22 25.17 -10.80
C ASP A 111 15.32 24.13 -9.66
N LEU A 112 16.05 23.04 -9.91
CA LEU A 112 16.25 21.98 -8.93
C LEU A 112 16.92 22.50 -7.66
N LYS A 113 16.25 22.29 -6.52
CA LYS A 113 16.83 22.52 -5.20
C LYS A 113 17.74 21.37 -4.82
N TYR A 114 18.72 21.63 -3.95
CA TYR A 114 19.51 20.56 -3.36
C TYR A 114 18.65 19.64 -2.49
N CYS A 115 18.87 18.34 -2.61
CA CYS A 115 18.15 17.36 -1.79
C CYS A 115 18.43 17.52 -0.30
N GLN A 116 19.66 17.93 0.03
CA GLN A 116 20.02 18.39 1.36
C GLN A 116 20.03 19.90 1.31
N ARG A 117 19.30 20.56 2.21
CA ARG A 117 19.22 22.03 2.21
C ARG A 117 20.46 22.68 2.80
N ALA A 118 21.06 22.05 3.80
CA ALA A 118 22.21 22.57 4.51
C ALA A 118 23.15 21.44 4.94
N LYS A 119 24.40 21.81 5.23
CA LYS A 119 25.43 20.94 5.79
C LYS A 119 26.09 21.59 7.00
N TRP A 120 26.61 20.76 7.89
CA TRP A 120 27.48 21.20 8.98
C TRP A 120 28.92 21.28 8.50
N ILE A 121 29.58 22.38 8.83
CA ILE A 121 31.03 22.55 8.75
C ILE A 121 31.53 22.63 10.19
N GLU A 122 32.31 21.65 10.60
CA GLU A 122 32.87 21.56 11.94
C GLU A 122 34.35 21.97 11.91
N SER A 123 34.81 22.69 12.93
CA SER A 123 36.24 22.89 13.18
C SER A 123 36.85 21.67 13.85
N ASP A 124 38.18 21.65 13.91
CA ASP A 124 38.89 20.74 14.80
C ASP A 124 38.53 20.99 16.27
N TRP A 125 38.71 19.95 17.09
CA TRP A 125 38.53 20.02 18.54
C TRP A 125 39.61 20.89 19.19
N SER A 126 39.21 21.72 20.16
CA SER A 126 40.18 22.40 21.02
C SER A 126 40.99 21.38 21.85
N PRO A 127 42.17 21.77 22.37
CA PRO A 127 42.84 20.98 23.40
C PRO A 127 41.93 20.75 24.61
N CYS A 128 42.10 19.61 25.27
CA CYS A 128 41.37 19.26 26.47
C CYS A 128 41.83 20.15 27.64
N ARG A 129 40.88 20.86 28.27
CA ARG A 129 41.14 21.76 29.40
C ARG A 129 40.29 21.37 30.61
N PRO A 130 40.75 21.57 31.86
CA PRO A 130 39.95 21.25 33.05
C PRO A 130 38.58 21.95 33.05
N VAL A 131 37.54 21.27 33.53
CA VAL A 131 36.20 21.86 33.67
C VAL A 131 36.21 22.92 34.79
N PRO A 132 35.75 24.17 34.53
CA PRO A 132 35.66 25.19 35.57
C PRO A 132 34.82 24.70 36.76
N GLY A 133 35.38 24.76 37.98
CA GLY A 133 34.70 24.31 39.21
C GLY A 133 34.93 22.85 39.61
N HIS A 134 35.68 22.07 38.82
CA HIS A 134 36.12 20.73 39.19
C HIS A 134 37.65 20.67 39.30
N ASN A 135 38.15 20.55 40.53
CA ASN A 135 39.59 20.59 40.85
C ASN A 135 40.26 19.21 40.85
N ASN A 136 39.52 18.15 40.50
CA ASN A 136 40.04 16.79 40.49
C ASN A 136 40.48 16.47 39.06
N CYS A 137 41.74 16.04 38.90
CA CYS A 137 42.46 15.85 37.64
C CYS A 137 41.92 14.75 36.70
N ALA A 138 40.61 14.47 36.71
CA ALA A 138 39.99 13.35 36.00
C ALA A 138 39.00 13.77 34.89
N THR A 139 38.62 15.05 34.79
CA THR A 139 37.63 15.50 33.79
C THR A 139 38.06 16.79 33.11
N GLY A 140 38.10 16.77 31.78
CA GLY A 140 38.35 17.94 30.95
C GLY A 140 37.27 18.13 29.90
N MET A 141 37.21 19.34 29.35
CA MET A 141 36.28 19.78 28.31
C MET A 141 37.07 20.15 27.06
N GLN A 142 36.56 19.69 25.92
CA GLN A 142 36.96 20.16 24.60
C GLN A 142 35.77 20.88 23.98
N THR A 143 36.05 21.95 23.26
CA THR A 143 35.07 22.74 22.53
C THR A 143 35.43 22.73 21.05
N ARG A 144 34.43 22.74 20.18
CA ARG A 144 34.60 22.94 18.74
C ARG A 144 33.46 23.79 18.21
N THR A 145 33.70 24.45 17.09
CA THR A 145 32.67 25.23 16.41
C THR A 145 32.02 24.37 15.34
N ALA A 146 30.69 24.42 15.25
CA ALA A 146 29.93 23.82 14.14
C ALA A 146 29.05 24.90 13.51
N ILE A 147 29.15 25.06 12.20
CA ILE A 147 28.42 26.08 11.42
C ILE A 147 27.52 25.37 10.42
N CYS A 148 26.23 25.71 10.42
CA CYS A 148 25.28 25.22 9.42
C CYS A 148 25.29 26.16 8.22
N VAL A 149 25.55 25.63 7.01
CA VAL A 149 25.57 26.40 5.76
C VAL A 149 24.60 25.82 4.75
N GLU A 150 23.90 26.66 4.00
CA GLU A 150 23.04 26.21 2.89
C GLU A 150 23.89 25.68 1.73
N MET A 151 23.34 24.71 1.01
CA MET A 151 24.04 24.02 -0.08
C MET A 151 24.15 24.87 -1.36
N ASP A 152 23.33 25.93 -1.49
CA ASP A 152 23.41 26.90 -2.58
C ASP A 152 24.51 27.97 -2.38
N GLY A 153 25.24 27.92 -1.26
CA GLY A 153 26.31 28.85 -0.93
C GLY A 153 25.83 30.16 -0.29
N THR A 154 24.52 30.32 -0.05
CA THR A 154 23.99 31.47 0.68
C THR A 154 24.33 31.33 2.17
N ARG A 155 24.98 32.36 2.73
CA ARG A 155 25.38 32.35 4.15
C ARG A 155 24.14 32.52 5.03
N LEU A 156 23.85 31.52 5.86
CA LEU A 156 22.96 31.71 7.02
C LEU A 156 23.72 32.55 8.06
N PHE A 157 23.20 33.75 8.33
CA PHE A 157 23.62 34.54 9.49
C PHE A 157 23.38 33.72 10.75
N LEU A 158 24.37 33.63 11.62
CA LEU A 158 24.20 33.15 12.99
C LEU A 158 24.61 34.26 13.96
N LEU A 159 23.76 34.43 14.98
CA LEU A 159 23.96 35.23 16.19
C LEU A 159 25.19 34.75 16.97
#